data_AF-A0A2U1S022-F1
#
_entry.id   AF-A0A2U1S022-F1
#
_cell.length_a   1.000
_cell.length_b   1.000
_cell.length_c   1.000
_cell.angle_alpha   90.00
_cell.angle_beta   90.00
_cell.angle_gamma   90.00
#
_symmetry.space_group_name_H-M   'P 1'
#
loop_
_entity.id
_entity.type
_entity.pdbx_description
1 polymer ?
#
loop_
_entity_poly.entity_id
_entity_poly.type
_entity_poly.pdbx_seq_one_letter_code
_entity_poly.pdbx_strand_id
1 'polypeptide(L)'
;MGVWKRLGIGLLTITMLIGGGTAFAQKEQPKEPDPFQNLGLSADQKSKLDTAKKERMSALGATQQKVVGIRQKLMSAMVDKKVSDREIDKIADDWAAADKEALKTETKFYKTLRQILTQEQLTKLSQGGK
;
A
#
# COMPACT_ATOMS: atom_id res chain seq x y z
N MET A 1 -8.36 21.44 -3.50
CA MET A 1 -7.32 20.67 -2.77
C MET A 1 -7.88 19.31 -2.29
N GLY A 2 -8.34 18.43 -3.20
CA GLY A 2 -9.10 17.22 -2.79
C GLY A 2 -8.63 15.88 -3.37
N VAL A 3 -7.71 15.85 -4.34
CA VAL A 3 -7.44 14.63 -5.13
C VAL A 3 -6.19 13.88 -4.65
N TRP A 4 -5.25 14.57 -3.99
CA TRP A 4 -4.05 13.95 -3.39
C TRP A 4 -4.37 12.97 -2.25
N LYS A 5 -5.59 13.04 -1.67
CA LYS A 5 -6.08 12.12 -0.63
C LYS A 5 -6.32 10.68 -1.13
N ARG A 6 -6.36 10.43 -2.45
CA ARG A 6 -6.67 9.10 -2.98
C ARG A 6 -5.47 8.34 -3.54
N LEU A 7 -4.34 9.02 -3.77
CA LEU A 7 -3.08 8.38 -4.13
C LEU A 7 -2.05 8.48 -3.00
N GLY A 8 -2.18 9.48 -2.13
CA GLY A 8 -1.32 9.69 -1.00
C GLY A 8 -2.01 9.35 0.31
N ILE A 9 -1.35 8.44 1.05
CA ILE A 9 -1.25 8.41 2.51
C ILE A 9 -2.31 7.55 3.23
N GLY A 10 -1.88 6.32 3.56
CA GLY A 10 -2.26 5.65 4.81
C GLY A 10 -3.39 4.64 4.72
N LEU A 11 -3.11 3.38 4.36
CA LEU A 11 -4.02 2.28 4.67
C LEU A 11 -3.37 0.88 4.71
N LEU A 12 -2.11 0.78 5.15
CA LEU A 12 -1.74 -0.41 5.94
C LEU A 12 -2.23 -0.28 7.40
N THR A 13 -2.73 0.90 7.76
CA THR A 13 -3.18 1.25 9.09
C THR A 13 -4.68 1.59 9.07
N ILE A 14 -5.46 0.78 9.82
CA ILE A 14 -6.82 1.08 10.30
C ILE A 14 -8.00 0.78 9.34
N THR A 15 -8.15 -0.47 8.88
CA THR A 15 -9.51 -1.03 8.65
C THR A 15 -9.79 -2.30 9.45
N MET A 16 -8.83 -2.79 10.24
CA MET A 16 -9.04 -3.99 11.06
C MET A 16 -8.90 -3.74 12.57
N LEU A 17 -8.98 -2.49 13.05
CA LEU A 17 -8.81 -2.16 14.47
C LEU A 17 -10.11 -1.77 15.19
N ILE A 18 -11.27 -1.95 14.57
CA ILE A 18 -12.57 -1.82 15.26
C ILE A 18 -13.28 -3.17 15.14
N GLY A 19 -13.59 -3.73 16.31
CA GLY A 19 -13.90 -5.14 16.52
C GLY A 19 -15.03 -5.72 15.67
N GLY A 20 -14.91 -7.02 15.43
CA GLY A 20 -15.95 -7.84 14.81
C GLY A 20 -15.30 -8.87 13.91
N GLY A 21 -15.37 -10.15 14.28
CA GLY A 21 -14.90 -11.22 13.41
C GLY A 21 -15.56 -11.15 12.04
N THR A 22 -14.77 -11.23 10.98
CA THR A 22 -15.23 -11.49 9.61
C THR A 22 -14.14 -12.32 8.97
N ALA A 23 -14.27 -13.65 8.92
CA ALA A 23 -14.99 -14.33 7.84
C ALA A 23 -14.64 -13.72 6.48
N PHE A 24 -13.97 -14.53 5.66
CA PHE A 24 -13.74 -14.35 4.23
C PHE A 24 -14.82 -13.48 3.58
N ALA A 25 -14.42 -12.31 3.08
CA ALA A 25 -15.23 -11.52 2.17
C ALA A 25 -14.29 -10.95 1.10
N GLN A 26 -13.94 -11.80 0.14
CA GLN A 26 -13.78 -11.39 -1.26
C GLN A 26 -15.13 -10.84 -1.80
N LYS A 27 -15.72 -9.86 -1.12
CA LYS A 27 -16.78 -9.05 -1.73
C LYS A 27 -16.05 -8.06 -2.62
N GLU A 28 -16.19 -8.28 -3.92
CA GLU A 28 -15.75 -7.41 -5.01
C GLU A 28 -15.73 -5.95 -4.56
N GLN A 29 -14.55 -5.46 -4.19
CA GLN A 29 -14.32 -4.02 -4.20
C GLN A 29 -14.67 -3.58 -5.63
N PRO A 30 -15.54 -2.58 -5.83
CA PRO A 30 -15.80 -2.07 -7.17
C PRO A 30 -14.45 -1.79 -7.80
N LYS A 31 -14.17 -2.41 -8.96
CA LYS A 31 -12.91 -2.20 -9.69
C LYS A 31 -12.76 -0.70 -9.86
N GLU A 32 -11.89 -0.10 -9.06
CA GLU A 32 -11.61 1.32 -9.20
C GLU A 32 -11.13 1.52 -10.64
N PRO A 33 -11.67 2.53 -11.35
CA PRO A 33 -11.26 2.81 -12.71
C PRO A 33 -9.74 3.02 -12.74
N ASP A 34 -9.05 2.32 -13.66
CA ASP A 34 -7.60 2.41 -13.77
C ASP A 34 -7.23 3.87 -14.04
N PRO A 35 -6.52 4.57 -13.12
CA PRO A 35 -6.24 5.99 -13.27
C PRO A 35 -5.34 6.30 -14.48
N PHE A 36 -4.75 5.27 -15.09
CA PHE A 36 -3.90 5.40 -16.26
C PHE A 36 -4.64 5.18 -17.59
N GLN A 37 -5.91 4.72 -17.56
CA GLN A 37 -6.67 4.32 -18.75
C GLN A 37 -6.84 5.44 -19.78
N ASN A 38 -7.03 6.68 -19.31
CA ASN A 38 -7.31 7.85 -20.15
C ASN A 38 -6.08 8.72 -20.46
N LEU A 39 -4.86 8.23 -20.18
CA LEU A 39 -3.63 9.00 -20.37
C LEU A 39 -3.03 8.91 -21.79
N GLY A 40 -3.63 8.12 -22.68
CA GLY A 40 -3.11 7.92 -24.04
C GLY A 40 -1.69 7.34 -24.05
N LEU A 41 -1.44 6.32 -23.23
CA LEU A 41 -0.12 5.71 -23.09
C LEU A 41 0.32 4.99 -24.37
N SER A 42 1.59 5.17 -24.76
CA SER A 42 2.21 4.37 -25.82
C SER A 42 2.34 2.90 -25.40
N ALA A 43 2.59 2.00 -26.37
CA ALA A 43 2.79 0.58 -26.08
C ALA A 43 3.98 0.34 -25.12
N ASP A 44 5.07 1.07 -25.31
CA ASP A 44 6.24 1.03 -24.41
C ASP A 44 5.91 1.53 -22.99
N GLN A 45 5.18 2.66 -22.89
CA GLN A 45 4.75 3.20 -21.59
C GLN A 45 3.83 2.22 -20.84
N LYS A 46 2.89 1.57 -21.54
CA LYS A 46 2.02 0.54 -20.97
C LYS A 46 2.82 -0.63 -20.42
N SER A 47 3.74 -1.18 -21.20
CA SER A 47 4.60 -2.31 -20.78
C SER A 47 5.43 -1.98 -19.53
N LYS A 48 6.04 -0.79 -19.50
CA LYS A 48 6.82 -0.32 -18.34
C LYS A 48 5.94 -0.07 -17.12
N LEU A 49 4.75 0.50 -17.32
CA LEU A 49 3.78 0.74 -16.25
C LEU A 49 3.27 -0.57 -15.64
N ASP A 50 2.92 -1.56 -16.47
CA ASP A 50 2.45 -2.86 -16.00
C ASP A 50 3.52 -3.59 -15.19
N THR A 51 4.78 -3.52 -15.63
CA THR A 51 5.92 -4.04 -14.89
C THR A 51 6.04 -3.35 -13.53
N ALA A 52 6.00 -2.01 -13.50
CA ALA A 52 6.08 -1.25 -12.26
C ALA A 52 4.90 -1.54 -11.31
N LYS A 53 3.67 -1.71 -11.84
CA LYS A 53 2.49 -2.10 -11.08
C LYS A 53 2.68 -3.49 -10.44
N LYS A 54 3.14 -4.48 -11.21
CA LYS A 54 3.42 -5.84 -10.71
C LYS A 54 4.48 -5.86 -9.61
N GLU A 55 5.58 -5.13 -9.80
CA GLU A 55 6.63 -5.00 -8.78
C GLU A 55 6.08 -4.40 -7.49
N ARG A 56 5.31 -3.30 -7.59
CA ARG A 56 4.67 -2.66 -6.44
C ARG A 56 3.72 -3.61 -5.72
N MET A 57 2.83 -4.27 -6.45
CA MET A 57 1.86 -5.21 -5.86
C MET A 57 2.55 -6.37 -5.13
N SER A 58 3.60 -6.94 -5.72
CA SER A 58 4.37 -8.02 -5.11
C SER A 58 5.04 -7.56 -3.81
N ALA A 59 5.73 -6.41 -3.85
CA ALA A 59 6.42 -5.86 -2.69
C ALA A 59 5.45 -5.48 -1.55
N LEU A 60 4.33 -4.82 -1.86
CA LEU A 60 3.30 -4.49 -0.87
C LEU A 60 2.63 -5.75 -0.30
N GLY A 61 2.38 -6.77 -1.13
CA GLY A 61 1.87 -8.06 -0.66
C GLY A 61 2.80 -8.73 0.35
N ALA A 62 4.11 -8.71 0.09
CA ALA A 62 5.11 -9.21 1.04
C ALA A 62 5.13 -8.41 2.35
N THR A 63 5.06 -7.08 2.29
CA THR A 63 4.96 -6.24 3.49
C THR A 63 3.66 -6.51 4.26
N GLN A 64 2.53 -6.71 3.58
CA GLN A 64 1.26 -7.03 4.21
C GLN A 64 1.33 -8.37 4.96
N GLN A 65 1.97 -9.39 4.41
CA GLN A 65 2.21 -10.65 5.11
C GLN A 65 3.06 -10.46 6.38
N LYS A 66 4.10 -9.61 6.33
CA LYS A 66 4.89 -9.26 7.52
C LYS A 66 4.01 -8.60 8.60
N VAL A 67 3.18 -7.63 8.21
CA VAL A 67 2.28 -6.91 9.14
C VAL A 67 1.27 -7.87 9.79
N VAL A 68 0.72 -8.84 9.05
CA VAL A 68 -0.15 -9.87 9.62
C VAL A 68 0.57 -10.68 10.69
N GLY A 69 1.82 -11.11 10.43
CA GLY A 69 2.64 -11.82 11.40
C GLY A 69 2.98 -10.99 12.65
N ILE A 70 3.31 -9.71 12.47
CA ILE A 70 3.56 -8.75 13.56
C ILE A 70 2.31 -8.59 14.43
N ARG A 71 1.13 -8.46 13.80
CA ARG A 71 -0.13 -8.36 14.51
C ARG A 71 -0.44 -9.61 15.33
N GLN A 72 -0.18 -10.80 14.79
CA GLN A 72 -0.33 -12.05 15.53
C GLN A 72 0.58 -12.08 16.77
N LYS A 73 1.85 -11.66 16.64
CA LYS A 73 2.78 -11.54 17.78
C LYS A 73 2.26 -10.57 18.84
N LEU A 74 1.75 -9.41 18.43
CA LEU A 74 1.18 -8.43 19.34
C LEU A 74 -0.04 -8.98 20.09
N MET A 75 -0.95 -9.65 19.38
CA MET A 75 -2.11 -10.30 20.00
C MET A 75 -1.70 -11.35 21.04
N SER A 76 -0.69 -12.16 20.74
CA SER A 76 -0.14 -13.13 21.70
C SER A 76 0.50 -12.46 22.91
N ALA A 77 1.26 -11.38 22.69
CA ALA A 77 1.88 -10.61 23.77
C ALA A 77 0.85 -9.94 24.70
N MET A 78 -0.30 -9.51 24.17
CA MET A 78 -1.36 -8.91 25.01
C MET A 78 -2.02 -9.88 25.98
N VAL A 79 -2.02 -11.19 25.68
CA VAL A 79 -2.65 -12.21 26.55
C VAL A 79 -1.64 -12.94 27.43
N ASP A 80 -0.35 -12.86 27.12
CA ASP A 80 0.73 -13.43 27.93
C ASP A 80 1.44 -12.36 28.78
N LYS A 81 1.09 -12.29 30.06
CA LYS A 81 1.68 -11.36 31.03
C LYS A 81 3.17 -11.61 31.32
N LYS A 82 3.77 -12.69 30.80
CA LYS A 82 5.21 -12.97 30.95
C LYS A 82 6.05 -12.27 29.89
N VAL A 83 5.42 -11.79 28.81
CA VAL A 83 6.13 -11.03 27.78
C VAL A 83 6.61 -9.71 28.37
N SER A 84 7.89 -9.42 28.17
CA SER A 84 8.50 -8.19 28.69
C SER A 84 8.13 -6.97 27.86
N ASP A 85 8.11 -5.79 28.48
CA ASP A 85 7.91 -4.52 27.77
C ASP A 85 8.90 -4.34 26.61
N ARG A 86 10.14 -4.81 26.79
CA ARG A 86 11.18 -4.78 25.75
C ARG A 86 10.81 -5.64 24.52
N GLU A 87 10.13 -6.75 24.71
CA GLU A 87 9.65 -7.57 23.59
C GLU A 87 8.47 -6.90 22.88
N ILE A 88 7.60 -6.22 23.63
CA ILE A 88 6.51 -5.41 23.05
C ILE A 88 7.08 -4.24 22.23
N ASP A 89 8.09 -3.54 22.75
CA ASP A 89 8.80 -2.46 22.04
C ASP A 89 9.42 -2.98 20.73
N LYS A 90 10.03 -4.17 20.77
CA LYS A 90 10.57 -4.80 19.57
C LYS A 90 9.48 -5.11 18.52
N ILE A 91 8.29 -5.54 18.95
CA ILE A 91 7.16 -5.76 18.03
C ILE A 91 6.72 -4.42 17.39
N ALA A 92 6.75 -3.32 18.14
CA ALA A 92 6.47 -1.98 17.61
C ALA A 92 7.54 -1.53 16.61
N ASP A 93 8.82 -1.77 16.90
CA ASP A 93 9.92 -1.49 15.97
C ASP A 93 9.81 -2.29 14.67
N ASP A 94 9.47 -3.58 14.76
CA ASP A 94 9.22 -4.44 13.60
C ASP A 94 8.07 -3.89 12.75
N TRP A 95 7.01 -3.36 13.39
CA TRP A 95 5.90 -2.70 12.70
C TRP A 95 6.38 -1.44 11.97
N ALA A 96 7.09 -0.54 12.66
CA ALA A 96 7.59 0.69 12.06
C ALA A 96 8.52 0.42 10.88
N ALA A 97 9.33 -0.64 10.96
CA ALA A 97 10.17 -1.08 9.85
C ALA A 97 9.34 -1.54 8.63
N ALA A 98 8.27 -2.31 8.85
CA ALA A 98 7.37 -2.75 7.79
C ALA A 98 6.67 -1.56 7.11
N ASP A 99 6.16 -0.59 7.88
CA ASP A 99 5.54 0.62 7.33
C ASP A 99 6.54 1.44 6.50
N LYS A 100 7.79 1.55 6.97
CA LYS A 100 8.87 2.21 6.22
C LYS A 100 9.19 1.50 4.90
N GLU A 101 9.16 0.17 4.87
CA GLU A 101 9.32 -0.60 3.63
C GLU A 101 8.19 -0.34 2.63
N ALA A 102 6.92 -0.31 3.09
CA ALA A 102 5.78 0.04 2.24
C ALA A 102 5.93 1.44 1.65
N LEU A 103 6.27 2.43 2.47
CA LEU A 103 6.49 3.82 2.02
C LEU A 103 7.62 3.94 0.99
N LYS A 104 8.71 3.17 1.15
CA LYS A 104 9.80 3.12 0.16
C LYS A 104 9.31 2.53 -1.17
N THR A 105 8.51 1.46 -1.12
CA THR A 105 7.92 0.84 -2.31
C THR A 105 7.03 1.81 -3.07
N GLU A 106 6.14 2.51 -2.36
CA GLU A 106 5.30 3.58 -2.93
C GLU A 106 6.15 4.68 -3.57
N THR A 107 7.17 5.16 -2.84
CA THR A 107 8.07 6.19 -3.34
C THR A 107 8.81 5.76 -4.60
N LYS A 108 9.27 4.50 -4.66
CA LYS A 108 9.91 3.93 -5.86
C LYS A 108 8.93 3.94 -7.02
N PHE A 109 7.70 3.47 -6.82
CA PHE A 109 6.68 3.45 -7.86
C PHE A 109 6.38 4.85 -8.41
N TYR A 110 6.21 5.86 -7.56
CA TYR A 110 6.01 7.24 -8.01
C TYR A 110 7.19 7.82 -8.77
N LYS A 111 8.43 7.50 -8.36
CA LYS A 111 9.63 7.86 -9.12
C LYS A 111 9.62 7.22 -10.51
N THR A 112 9.24 5.96 -10.61
CA THR A 112 9.11 5.24 -11.89
C THR A 112 8.01 5.85 -12.77
N LEU A 113 6.86 6.23 -12.22
CA LEU A 113 5.82 6.94 -12.98
C LEU A 113 6.33 8.24 -13.60
N ARG A 114 7.12 9.02 -12.86
CA ARG A 114 7.74 10.26 -13.36
C ARG A 114 8.74 10.03 -14.50
N GLN A 115 9.33 8.84 -14.59
CA GLN A 115 10.25 8.48 -15.66
C GLN A 115 9.51 7.95 -16.91
N ILE A 116 8.35 7.31 -16.72
CA ILE A 116 7.57 6.70 -17.80
C ILE A 116 6.66 7.74 -18.48
N LEU A 117 6.00 8.59 -17.68
CA LEU A 117 4.96 9.49 -18.15
C LEU A 117 5.53 10.86 -18.54
N THR A 118 4.94 11.49 -19.55
CA THR A 118 5.26 12.87 -19.90
C THR A 118 4.71 13.85 -18.86
N GLN A 119 5.19 15.08 -18.86
CA GLN A 119 4.68 16.12 -17.97
C GLN A 119 3.18 16.37 -18.16
N GLU A 120 2.69 16.31 -19.40
CA GLU A 120 1.26 16.46 -19.70
C GLU A 120 0.43 15.30 -19.11
N GLN A 121 0.91 14.06 -19.26
CA GLN A 121 0.26 12.86 -18.71
C GLN A 121 0.25 12.89 -17.17
N LEU A 122 1.34 13.35 -16.54
CA LEU A 122 1.40 13.53 -15.08
C LEU A 122 0.42 14.60 -14.60
N THR A 123 0.31 15.72 -15.31
CA THR A 123 -0.67 16.77 -15.00
C THR A 123 -2.09 16.22 -15.09
N LYS A 124 -2.43 15.51 -16.18
CA LYS A 124 -3.73 14.84 -16.35
C LYS A 124 -4.02 13.83 -15.24
N LEU A 125 -3.04 13.00 -14.89
CA LEU A 125 -3.14 12.05 -13.79
C LEU A 125 -3.39 12.76 -12.44
N SER A 126 -2.73 13.89 -12.18
CA SER A 126 -2.88 14.65 -10.92
C SER A 126 -4.26 15.33 -10.77
N GLN A 127 -4.93 15.62 -11.88
CA GLN A 127 -6.23 16.26 -11.91
C GLN A 127 -7.37 15.27 -11.64
N GLY A 128 -7.08 13.97 -11.67
CA GLY A 128 -8.06 12.89 -11.59
C GLY A 128 -8.82 12.78 -12.90
N GLY A 129 -8.91 11.57 -13.47
CA GLY A 129 -9.91 11.29 -14.50
C GLY A 129 -11.26 11.72 -13.93
N LYS A 130 -11.88 12.73 -14.54
CA LYS A 130 -13.25 13.13 -14.22
C LYS A 130 -14.19 11.96 -14.47
#